data_AF-R6T208-F1
#
_entry.id   AF-R6T208-F1
#
_cell.length_a   1.000
_cell.length_b   1.000
_cell.length_c   1.000
_cell.angle_alpha   90.00
_cell.angle_beta   90.00
_cell.angle_gamma   90.00
#
_symmetry.space_group_name_H-M   'P 1'
#
loop_
_entity.id
_entity.type
_entity.pdbx_description
1 polymer ?
#
loop_
_entity_poly.entity_id
_entity_poly.type
_entity_poly.pdbx_seq_one_letter_code
_entity_poly.pdbx_strand_id
1 'polypeptide(L)'
;MMSTMPKGLTAATGMDALTHAIEGYTTKAAWELPDCLNLEAIRLISKNLRAAVRNEPEGREGMALGQYVTGMAFSNVGLGIAHSVAHTLGAVYDTPHGVACAMMLPIVMEYNADVTGEKFKAIAEAMGVDTTGMSVEEYRKAAVDAVRQLSIDVGIPTKLPAIREEDLDFLAQSAHADACAPGNPKEASVADLKALIRKLM
;
A
#
# COMPACT_ATOMS: atom_id res chain seq x y z
N MET A 1 -3.44 -24.11 1.68
CA MET A 1 -3.70 -23.39 2.95
C MET A 1 -4.44 -22.07 2.73
N MET A 2 -4.12 -21.29 1.68
CA MET A 2 -4.80 -20.00 1.43
C MET A 2 -6.20 -20.10 0.80
N SER A 3 -6.57 -21.23 0.18
CA SER A 3 -7.87 -21.40 -0.52
C SER A 3 -9.11 -21.40 0.39
N THR A 4 -8.93 -21.47 1.70
CA THR A 4 -10.00 -21.41 2.71
C THR A 4 -10.28 -19.99 3.19
N MET A 5 -9.44 -19.01 2.83
CA MET A 5 -9.63 -17.61 3.24
C MET A 5 -10.90 -17.04 2.60
N PRO A 6 -11.80 -16.41 3.38
CA PRO A 6 -12.93 -15.67 2.84
C PRO A 6 -12.49 -14.59 1.85
N LYS A 7 -13.40 -14.18 0.95
CA LYS A 7 -13.14 -13.17 -0.08
C LYS A 7 -12.59 -11.86 0.51
N GLY A 8 -13.27 -11.32 1.52
CA GLY A 8 -12.88 -10.07 2.18
C GLY A 8 -11.50 -10.16 2.85
N LEU A 9 -11.21 -11.28 3.52
CA LEU A 9 -9.89 -11.50 4.13
C LEU A 9 -8.80 -11.55 3.06
N THR A 10 -9.06 -12.23 1.93
CA THR A 10 -8.14 -12.33 0.80
C THR A 10 -7.82 -10.98 0.18
N ALA A 11 -8.85 -10.16 -0.01
CA ALA A 11 -8.71 -8.80 -0.52
C ALA A 11 -7.85 -7.95 0.42
N ALA A 12 -8.18 -7.94 1.71
CA ALA A 12 -7.46 -7.17 2.72
C ALA A 12 -5.97 -7.57 2.80
N THR A 13 -5.66 -8.86 2.97
CA THR A 13 -4.26 -9.32 3.09
C THR A 13 -3.50 -9.19 1.77
N GLY A 14 -4.18 -9.24 0.62
CA GLY A 14 -3.53 -9.05 -0.67
C GLY A 14 -3.17 -7.60 -0.95
N MET A 15 -4.02 -6.65 -0.56
CA MET A 15 -3.71 -5.23 -0.62
C MET A 15 -2.67 -4.82 0.42
N ASP A 16 -2.64 -5.50 1.56
CA ASP A 16 -1.55 -5.38 2.54
C ASP A 16 -0.20 -5.77 1.93
N ALA A 17 -0.13 -6.93 1.27
CA ALA A 17 1.06 -7.34 0.53
C ALA A 17 1.46 -6.33 -0.57
N LEU A 18 0.50 -5.71 -1.26
CA LEU A 18 0.80 -4.65 -2.22
C LEU A 18 1.38 -3.40 -1.54
N THR A 19 0.84 -3.05 -0.37
CA THR A 19 1.33 -1.93 0.45
C THR A 19 2.76 -2.18 0.88
N HIS A 20 3.07 -3.38 1.38
CA HIS A 20 4.44 -3.80 1.69
C HIS A 20 5.37 -3.60 0.49
N ALA A 21 4.95 -4.03 -0.70
CA ALA A 21 5.79 -3.97 -1.88
C ALA A 21 6.05 -2.53 -2.34
N ILE A 22 5.02 -1.68 -2.36
CA ILE A 22 5.15 -0.29 -2.81
C ILE A 22 5.91 0.55 -1.78
N GLU A 23 5.62 0.41 -0.49
CA GLU A 23 6.37 1.13 0.56
C GLU A 23 7.81 0.64 0.65
N GLY A 24 8.04 -0.66 0.60
CA GLY A 24 9.39 -1.23 0.55
C GLY A 24 10.15 -0.83 -0.72
N TYR A 25 9.47 -0.59 -1.84
CA TYR A 25 10.11 -0.08 -3.06
C TYR A 25 10.43 1.41 -2.96
N THR A 26 9.65 2.19 -2.21
CA THR A 26 9.78 3.66 -2.17
C THR A 26 10.41 4.18 -0.89
N THR A 27 10.72 3.31 0.08
CA THR A 27 11.41 3.63 1.34
C THR A 27 12.76 4.29 1.12
N LYS A 28 13.18 5.12 2.09
CA LYS A 28 14.50 5.79 2.11
C LYS A 28 15.68 4.82 2.07
N ALA A 29 15.52 3.61 2.60
CA ALA A 29 16.57 2.60 2.65
C ALA A 29 16.59 1.68 1.41
N ALA A 30 15.80 1.99 0.39
CA ALA A 30 15.73 1.19 -0.83
C ALA A 30 17.09 1.10 -1.54
N TRP A 31 17.38 -0.10 -2.06
CA TRP A 31 18.57 -0.39 -2.85
C TRP A 31 18.28 -1.54 -3.83
N GLU A 32 19.23 -1.82 -4.72
CA GLU A 32 19.08 -2.67 -5.91
C GLU A 32 18.32 -3.99 -5.66
N LEU A 33 18.72 -4.78 -4.65
CA LEU A 33 18.17 -6.12 -4.47
C LEU A 33 16.71 -6.10 -3.97
N PRO A 34 16.34 -5.40 -2.87
CA PRO A 34 14.95 -5.24 -2.47
C PRO A 34 14.09 -4.58 -3.54
N ASP A 35 14.65 -3.68 -4.35
CA ASP A 35 13.93 -3.04 -5.44
C ASP A 35 13.49 -4.05 -6.51
N CYS A 36 14.39 -4.96 -6.92
CA CYS A 36 14.06 -6.06 -7.83
C CYS A 36 12.94 -6.95 -7.28
N LEU A 37 13.02 -7.29 -5.99
CA LEU A 37 12.02 -8.14 -5.33
C LEU A 37 10.66 -7.43 -5.22
N ASN A 38 10.64 -6.17 -4.80
CA ASN A 38 9.39 -5.43 -4.64
C ASN A 38 8.70 -5.17 -5.98
N LEU A 39 9.44 -4.84 -7.04
CA LEU A 39 8.85 -4.70 -8.38
C LEU A 39 8.21 -6.00 -8.87
N GLU A 40 8.89 -7.13 -8.68
CA GLU A 40 8.32 -8.44 -9.03
C GLU A 40 7.09 -8.78 -8.17
N ALA A 41 7.13 -8.44 -6.88
CA ALA A 41 5.98 -8.61 -6.00
C ALA A 41 4.78 -7.76 -6.45
N ILE A 42 4.97 -6.49 -6.82
CA ILE A 42 3.91 -5.62 -7.36
C ILE A 42 3.28 -6.26 -8.60
N ARG A 43 4.11 -6.76 -9.52
CA ARG A 43 3.65 -7.43 -10.74
C ARG A 43 2.83 -8.68 -10.44
N LEU A 44 3.33 -9.55 -9.56
CA LEU A 44 2.65 -10.77 -9.15
C LEU A 44 1.33 -10.47 -8.45
N ILE A 45 1.32 -9.53 -7.50
CA ILE A 45 0.13 -9.19 -6.71
C ILE A 45 -0.94 -8.55 -7.60
N SER A 46 -0.56 -7.54 -8.40
CA SER A 46 -1.50 -6.85 -9.31
C SER A 46 -2.16 -7.82 -10.30
N LYS A 47 -1.37 -8.74 -10.86
CA LYS A 47 -1.86 -9.77 -11.80
C LYS A 47 -2.83 -10.75 -11.15
N ASN A 48 -2.56 -11.18 -9.91
CA ASN A 48 -3.21 -12.35 -9.33
C ASN A 48 -4.31 -12.04 -8.31
N LEU A 49 -4.31 -10.86 -7.67
CA LEU A 49 -5.20 -10.59 -6.54
C LEU A 49 -6.69 -10.72 -6.88
N ARG A 50 -7.12 -10.21 -8.04
CA ARG A 50 -8.53 -10.31 -8.49
C ARG A 50 -8.97 -11.78 -8.62
N ALA A 51 -8.11 -12.63 -9.19
CA ALA A 51 -8.34 -14.06 -9.32
C ALA A 51 -8.33 -14.76 -7.95
N ALA A 52 -7.40 -14.40 -7.06
CA ALA A 52 -7.33 -14.93 -5.71
C ALA A 52 -8.62 -14.65 -4.90
N VAL A 53 -9.19 -13.44 -5.02
CA VAL A 53 -10.45 -13.07 -4.37
C VAL A 53 -11.64 -13.85 -4.93
N ARG A 54 -11.63 -14.20 -6.22
CA ARG A 54 -12.59 -15.15 -6.81
C ARG A 54 -12.33 -16.60 -6.43
N ASN A 55 -11.28 -16.86 -5.66
CA ASN A 55 -10.82 -18.17 -5.21
C ASN A 55 -10.32 -19.09 -6.34
N GLU A 56 -9.81 -18.50 -7.42
CA GLU A 56 -9.19 -19.23 -8.53
C GLU A 56 -7.80 -19.77 -8.08
N PRO A 57 -7.46 -21.05 -8.32
CA PRO A 57 -6.23 -21.67 -7.84
C PRO A 57 -4.96 -20.91 -8.24
N GLU A 58 -4.85 -20.49 -9.50
CA GLU A 58 -3.69 -19.79 -10.04
C GLU A 58 -3.53 -18.41 -9.38
N GLY A 59 -4.64 -17.73 -9.10
CA GLY A 59 -4.63 -16.47 -8.36
C GLY A 59 -4.12 -16.66 -6.93
N ARG A 60 -4.54 -17.75 -6.26
CA ARG A 60 -4.07 -18.08 -4.91
C ARG A 60 -2.59 -18.39 -4.86
N GLU A 61 -2.09 -19.17 -5.83
CA GLU A 61 -0.67 -19.51 -5.93
C GLU A 61 0.18 -18.27 -6.23
N GLY A 62 -0.25 -17.45 -7.20
CA GLY A 62 0.44 -16.21 -7.54
C GLY A 62 0.48 -15.21 -6.38
N MET A 63 -0.61 -15.09 -5.61
CA MET A 63 -0.62 -14.29 -4.39
C MET A 63 0.30 -14.85 -3.30
N ALA A 64 0.34 -16.18 -3.14
CA ALA A 64 1.21 -16.83 -2.16
C ALA A 64 2.69 -16.52 -2.41
N LEU A 65 3.10 -16.53 -3.68
CA LEU A 65 4.44 -16.13 -4.07
C LEU A 65 4.66 -14.63 -3.89
N GLY A 66 3.76 -13.80 -4.42
CA GLY A 66 3.88 -12.34 -4.39
C GLY A 66 4.05 -11.77 -2.98
N GLN A 67 3.22 -12.22 -2.02
CA GLN A 67 3.32 -11.78 -0.62
C GLN A 67 4.65 -12.20 0.04
N TYR A 68 5.18 -13.38 -0.32
CA TYR A 68 6.44 -13.85 0.25
C TYR A 68 7.62 -13.06 -0.30
N VAL A 69 7.62 -12.80 -1.62
CA VAL A 69 8.67 -12.04 -2.30
C VAL A 69 8.79 -10.64 -1.72
N THR A 70 7.68 -9.91 -1.51
CA THR A 70 7.76 -8.61 -0.83
C THR A 70 8.22 -8.74 0.62
N GLY A 71 7.84 -9.82 1.33
CA GLY A 71 8.34 -10.14 2.66
C GLY A 71 9.86 -10.21 2.76
N MET A 72 10.51 -10.81 1.75
CA MET A 72 11.97 -10.82 1.66
C MET A 72 12.56 -9.43 1.45
N ALA A 73 11.83 -8.53 0.80
CA ALA A 73 12.29 -7.19 0.49
C ALA A 73 12.09 -6.22 1.66
N PHE A 74 10.84 -5.96 2.07
CA PHE A 74 10.54 -4.92 3.07
C PHE A 74 11.17 -5.21 4.43
N SER A 75 11.37 -6.48 4.78
CA SER A 75 12.07 -6.88 6.02
C SER A 75 13.51 -6.35 6.08
N ASN A 76 14.13 -6.06 4.93
CA ASN A 76 15.50 -5.53 4.84
C ASN A 76 15.59 -4.00 4.67
N VAL A 77 14.48 -3.31 4.36
CA VAL A 77 14.49 -1.87 4.02
C VAL A 77 13.41 -1.04 4.70
N GLY A 78 12.53 -1.68 5.48
CA GLY A 78 11.42 -1.02 6.14
C GLY A 78 10.27 -0.67 5.19
N LEU A 79 9.38 0.18 5.70
CA LEU A 79 8.10 0.57 5.09
C LEU A 79 7.93 2.10 5.18
N GLY A 80 6.70 2.60 5.16
CA GLY A 80 6.39 4.02 5.21
C GLY A 80 5.15 4.33 6.05
N ILE A 81 4.59 5.52 5.82
CA ILE A 81 3.51 6.06 6.64
C ILE A 81 2.13 5.42 6.40
N ALA A 82 1.93 4.64 5.32
CA ALA A 82 0.68 3.89 5.16
C ALA A 82 0.56 2.82 6.26
N HIS A 83 1.63 2.07 6.53
CA HIS A 83 1.69 1.16 7.67
C HIS A 83 1.61 1.87 9.02
N SER A 84 2.31 3.00 9.18
CA SER A 84 2.23 3.77 10.44
C SER A 84 0.82 4.20 10.78
N VAL A 85 0.07 4.72 9.81
CA VAL A 85 -1.34 5.06 10.02
C VAL A 85 -2.19 3.80 10.25
N ALA A 86 -1.92 2.72 9.52
CA ALA A 86 -2.66 1.47 9.68
C ALA A 86 -2.51 0.83 11.06
N HIS A 87 -1.31 0.83 11.65
CA HIS A 87 -1.08 0.36 13.03
C HIS A 87 -1.94 1.14 14.02
N THR A 88 -1.98 2.47 13.88
CA THR A 88 -2.74 3.35 14.76
C THR A 88 -4.25 3.17 14.61
N LEU A 89 -4.77 3.03 13.39
CA LEU A 89 -6.19 2.72 13.16
C LEU A 89 -6.58 1.34 13.70
N GLY A 90 -5.68 0.35 13.60
CA GLY A 90 -5.85 -0.96 14.21
C GLY A 90 -5.93 -0.88 15.74
N ALA A 91 -5.04 -0.11 16.37
CA ALA A 91 -4.98 0.03 17.82
C ALA A 91 -6.20 0.75 18.42
N VAL A 92 -6.76 1.75 17.73
CA VAL A 92 -7.86 2.58 18.25
C VAL A 92 -9.24 2.03 17.89
N TYR A 93 -9.40 1.50 16.68
CA TYR A 93 -10.73 1.11 16.15
C TYR A 93 -10.86 -0.38 15.82
N ASP A 94 -9.86 -1.21 16.14
CA ASP A 94 -9.81 -2.63 15.76
C ASP A 94 -9.99 -2.83 14.25
N THR A 95 -9.49 -1.86 13.46
CA THR A 95 -9.58 -1.91 12.00
C THR A 95 -8.69 -3.04 11.49
N PRO A 96 -9.19 -3.96 10.65
CA PRO A 96 -8.36 -5.01 10.07
C PRO A 96 -7.17 -4.40 9.32
N HIS A 97 -5.95 -4.83 9.68
CA HIS A 97 -4.70 -4.22 9.21
C HIS A 97 -4.66 -3.99 7.70
N GLY A 98 -4.91 -5.05 6.92
CA GLY A 98 -4.88 -4.94 5.45
C GLY A 98 -5.96 -4.03 4.86
N VAL A 99 -7.08 -3.82 5.54
CA VAL A 99 -8.09 -2.83 5.11
C VAL A 99 -7.57 -1.41 5.35
N ALA A 100 -6.95 -1.15 6.50
CA ALA A 100 -6.34 0.14 6.80
C ALA A 100 -5.18 0.48 5.85
N CYS A 101 -4.27 -0.47 5.60
CA CYS A 101 -3.20 -0.35 4.62
C CYS A 101 -3.75 -0.03 3.22
N ALA A 102 -4.75 -0.79 2.75
CA ALA A 102 -5.35 -0.64 1.43
C ALA A 102 -6.05 0.72 1.22
N MET A 103 -6.69 1.26 2.27
CA MET A 103 -7.30 2.58 2.24
C MET A 103 -6.24 3.70 2.18
N MET A 104 -5.19 3.58 2.99
CA MET A 104 -4.16 4.61 3.11
C MET A 104 -3.19 4.63 1.93
N LEU A 105 -2.89 3.49 1.32
CA LEU A 105 -1.88 3.35 0.28
C LEU A 105 -2.02 4.38 -0.86
N PRO A 106 -3.16 4.51 -1.58
CA PRO A 106 -3.27 5.50 -2.65
C PRO A 106 -3.17 6.95 -2.14
N ILE A 107 -3.62 7.24 -0.91
CA ILE A 107 -3.51 8.56 -0.29
C ILE A 107 -2.04 8.92 0.00
N VAL A 108 -1.28 7.96 0.53
CA VAL A 108 0.15 8.12 0.85
C VAL A 108 0.99 8.16 -0.42
N MET A 109 0.63 7.38 -1.45
CA MET A 109 1.29 7.46 -2.75
C MET A 109 1.15 8.85 -3.36
N GLU A 110 -0.03 9.48 -3.33
CA GLU A 110 -0.20 10.87 -3.78
C GLU A 110 0.69 11.83 -3.00
N TYR A 111 0.77 11.67 -1.68
CA TYR A 111 1.60 12.52 -0.81
C TYR A 111 3.10 12.41 -1.15
N ASN A 112 3.58 11.19 -1.42
CA ASN A 112 4.98 10.87 -1.69
C ASN A 112 5.40 11.08 -3.15
N ALA A 113 4.47 11.29 -4.08
CA ALA A 113 4.72 11.19 -5.52
C ALA A 113 5.85 12.10 -6.04
N ASP A 114 6.03 13.28 -5.44
CA ASP A 114 7.04 14.26 -5.87
C ASP A 114 8.49 13.90 -5.51
N VAL A 115 8.70 13.02 -4.53
CA VAL A 115 10.04 12.64 -4.03
C VAL A 115 10.49 11.23 -4.42
N THR A 116 9.74 10.53 -5.26
CA THR A 116 10.01 9.11 -5.60
C THR A 116 10.75 8.91 -6.93
N GLY A 117 11.26 9.99 -7.55
CA GLY A 117 11.91 9.91 -8.86
C GLY A 117 11.02 9.22 -9.91
N GLU A 118 11.58 8.23 -10.61
CA GLU A 118 10.88 7.42 -11.61
C GLU A 118 10.21 6.15 -11.04
N LYS A 119 10.28 5.90 -9.73
CA LYS A 119 9.75 4.66 -9.13
C LYS A 119 8.26 4.45 -9.40
N PHE A 120 7.47 5.53 -9.46
CA PHE A 120 6.03 5.42 -9.78
C PHE A 120 5.77 4.99 -11.22
N LYS A 121 6.66 5.32 -12.16
CA LYS A 121 6.58 4.80 -13.53
C LYS A 121 6.73 3.28 -13.53
N ALA A 122 7.75 2.77 -12.82
CA ALA A 122 7.98 1.34 -12.69
C ALA A 122 6.84 0.61 -11.96
N ILE A 123 6.24 1.24 -10.93
CA ILE A 123 5.02 0.72 -10.28
C ILE A 123 3.87 0.60 -11.30
N ALA A 124 3.60 1.67 -12.06
CA ALA A 124 2.52 1.67 -13.06
C ALA A 124 2.73 0.56 -14.10
N GLU A 125 3.94 0.43 -14.64
CA GLU A 125 4.31 -0.62 -15.60
C GLU A 125 4.16 -2.02 -15.01
N ALA A 126 4.64 -2.25 -13.78
CA ALA A 126 4.49 -3.52 -13.08
C ALA A 126 3.01 -3.88 -12.84
N MET A 127 2.15 -2.87 -12.67
CA MET A 127 0.71 -3.05 -12.56
C MET A 127 -0.02 -3.20 -13.92
N GLY A 128 0.71 -3.14 -15.04
CA GLY A 128 0.16 -3.35 -16.39
C GLY A 128 -0.30 -2.07 -17.10
N VAL A 129 0.12 -0.89 -16.64
CA VAL A 129 -0.16 0.38 -17.30
C VAL A 129 0.92 0.66 -18.35
N ASP A 130 0.51 0.98 -19.59
CA ASP A 130 1.42 1.49 -20.60
C ASP A 130 1.74 2.96 -20.31
N THR A 131 3.00 3.25 -19.99
CA THR A 131 3.47 4.60 -19.67
C THR A 131 4.14 5.29 -20.86
N THR A 132 4.09 4.70 -22.05
CA THR A 132 4.75 5.23 -23.25
C THR A 132 4.23 6.63 -23.57
N GLY A 133 5.15 7.60 -23.61
CA GLY A 133 4.83 9.00 -23.90
C GLY A 133 4.18 9.78 -22.75
N MET A 134 3.97 9.17 -21.58
CA MET A 134 3.47 9.88 -20.40
C MET A 134 4.53 10.83 -19.83
N SER A 135 4.10 12.02 -19.44
CA SER A 135 4.85 12.93 -18.58
C SER A 135 5.02 12.39 -17.16
N VAL A 136 5.87 13.05 -16.37
CA VAL A 136 6.10 12.70 -14.97
C VAL A 136 4.82 12.73 -14.13
N GLU A 137 3.98 13.74 -14.35
CA GLU A 137 2.71 13.89 -13.64
C GLU A 137 1.72 12.78 -14.03
N GLU A 138 1.68 12.43 -15.32
CA GLU A 138 0.76 11.42 -15.86
C GLU A 138 1.09 10.02 -15.35
N TYR A 139 2.36 9.57 -15.39
CA TYR A 139 2.69 8.22 -14.89
C TYR A 139 2.52 8.12 -13.37
N ARG A 140 2.78 9.20 -12.62
CA ARG A 140 2.56 9.23 -11.16
C ARG A 140 1.09 9.06 -10.84
N LYS A 141 0.23 9.80 -11.54
CA LYS A 141 -1.22 9.68 -11.41
C LYS A 141 -1.69 8.27 -11.80
N ALA A 142 -1.16 7.72 -12.90
CA ALA A 142 -1.55 6.40 -13.38
C ALA A 142 -1.19 5.28 -12.39
N ALA A 143 -0.05 5.38 -11.70
CA ALA A 143 0.32 4.44 -10.63
C ALA A 143 -0.69 4.47 -9.47
N VAL A 144 -1.03 5.67 -8.97
CA VAL A 144 -2.02 5.86 -7.90
C VAL A 144 -3.39 5.33 -8.32
N ASP A 145 -3.83 5.65 -9.54
CA ASP A 145 -5.11 5.21 -10.08
C ASP A 145 -5.17 3.69 -10.22
N ALA A 146 -4.08 3.03 -10.64
CA ALA A 146 -4.02 1.58 -10.75
C ALA A 146 -4.19 0.88 -9.39
N VAL A 147 -3.53 1.40 -8.34
CA VAL A 147 -3.67 0.89 -6.97
C VAL A 147 -5.09 1.13 -6.44
N ARG A 148 -5.62 2.34 -6.62
CA ARG A 148 -6.99 2.68 -6.22
C ARG A 148 -8.01 1.79 -6.92
N GLN A 149 -7.86 1.58 -8.22
CA GLN A 149 -8.76 0.74 -9.00
C GLN A 149 -8.69 -0.73 -8.54
N LEU A 150 -7.50 -1.26 -8.28
CA LEU A 150 -7.36 -2.61 -7.74
C LEU A 150 -8.04 -2.75 -6.38
N SER A 151 -7.87 -1.77 -5.49
CA SER A 151 -8.53 -1.72 -4.17
C SER A 151 -10.07 -1.77 -4.29
N ILE A 152 -10.63 -0.99 -5.23
CA ILE A 152 -12.06 -0.98 -5.54
C ILE A 152 -12.51 -2.33 -6.11
N ASP A 153 -11.78 -2.88 -7.08
CA ASP A 153 -12.13 -4.14 -7.77
C ASP A 153 -12.21 -5.33 -6.81
N VAL A 154 -11.42 -5.31 -5.73
CA VAL A 154 -11.38 -6.38 -4.72
C VAL A 154 -12.27 -6.08 -3.51
N GLY A 155 -13.00 -4.96 -3.53
CA GLY A 155 -14.04 -4.64 -2.55
C GLY A 155 -13.53 -4.05 -1.24
N ILE A 156 -12.39 -3.35 -1.24
CA ILE A 156 -11.96 -2.58 -0.07
C ILE A 156 -12.81 -1.30 0.06
N PRO A 157 -13.29 -0.95 1.27
CA PRO A 157 -13.97 0.32 1.49
C PRO A 157 -13.01 1.50 1.27
N THR A 158 -13.51 2.64 0.83
CA THR A 158 -12.68 3.84 0.61
C THR A 158 -12.65 4.79 1.81
N LYS A 159 -13.45 4.50 2.83
CA LYS A 159 -13.70 5.33 4.02
C LYS A 159 -13.79 4.46 5.27
N LEU A 160 -13.46 5.05 6.41
CA LEU A 160 -13.61 4.45 7.73
C LEU A 160 -14.51 5.36 8.59
N PRO A 161 -15.84 5.14 8.58
CA PRO A 161 -16.80 5.98 9.32
C PRO A 161 -16.61 5.99 10.84
N ALA A 162 -15.81 5.06 11.38
CA ALA A 162 -15.48 5.00 12.80
C ALA A 162 -14.55 6.13 13.27
N ILE A 163 -13.80 6.78 12.35
CA ILE A 163 -12.88 7.85 12.69
C ILE A 163 -13.66 9.06 13.20
N ARG A 164 -13.24 9.58 14.36
CA ARG A 164 -13.83 10.78 14.99
C ARG A 164 -12.85 11.94 14.90
N GLU A 165 -13.36 13.15 14.68
CA GLU A 165 -12.52 14.36 14.58
C GLU A 165 -11.67 14.57 15.85
N GLU A 166 -12.20 14.20 17.02
CA GLU A 166 -11.51 14.29 18.33
C GLU A 166 -10.33 13.34 18.48
N ASP A 167 -10.30 12.23 17.73
CA ASP A 167 -9.21 11.25 17.79
C ASP A 167 -8.03 11.62 16.88
N LEU A 168 -8.25 12.49 15.89
CA LEU A 168 -7.29 12.78 14.83
C LEU A 168 -5.91 13.24 15.33
N ASP A 169 -5.87 14.01 16.42
CA ASP A 169 -4.60 14.45 17.02
C ASP A 169 -3.82 13.28 17.61
N PHE A 170 -4.49 12.39 18.34
CA PHE A 170 -3.87 11.18 18.87
C PHE A 170 -3.42 10.24 17.75
N LEU A 171 -4.27 10.02 16.74
CA LEU A 171 -3.97 9.15 15.61
C LEU A 171 -2.72 9.66 14.86
N ALA A 172 -2.66 10.95 14.58
CA ALA A 172 -1.53 11.54 13.86
C ALA A 172 -0.22 11.51 14.67
N GLN A 173 -0.28 11.76 15.99
CA GLN A 173 0.90 11.66 16.86
C GLN A 173 1.42 10.23 16.97
N SER A 174 0.52 9.27 17.13
CA SER A 174 0.89 7.86 17.20
C SER A 174 1.49 7.37 15.88
N ALA A 175 0.91 7.74 14.73
CA ALA A 175 1.47 7.41 13.42
C ALA A 175 2.84 8.08 13.19
N HIS A 176 3.05 9.30 13.68
CA HIS A 176 4.36 9.96 13.58
C HIS A 176 5.44 9.28 14.43
N ALA A 177 5.06 8.70 15.58
CA ALA A 177 5.96 8.01 16.48
C ALA A 177 6.17 6.53 16.14
N ASP A 178 5.43 6.00 15.15
CA ASP A 178 5.50 4.61 14.74
C ASP A 178 6.83 4.27 14.05
N ALA A 179 7.28 3.03 14.21
CA ALA A 179 8.59 2.57 13.74
C ALA A 179 8.73 2.56 12.20
N CYS A 180 7.62 2.55 11.44
CA CYS A 180 7.66 2.61 9.97
C CYS A 180 7.82 4.05 9.44
N ALA A 181 7.43 5.07 10.22
CA ALA A 181 7.41 6.46 9.75
C ALA A 181 8.78 6.99 9.27
N PRO A 182 9.91 6.69 9.95
CA PRO A 182 11.23 7.12 9.49
C PRO A 182 11.62 6.60 8.10
N GLY A 183 11.04 5.47 7.65
CA GLY A 183 11.32 4.87 6.35
C GLY A 183 10.65 5.60 5.17
N ASN A 184 9.63 6.40 5.42
CA ASN A 184 8.89 7.09 4.36
C ASN A 184 9.79 8.06 3.56
N PRO A 185 9.74 8.08 2.21
CA PRO A 185 10.64 8.90 1.39
C PRO A 185 10.47 10.41 1.63
N LYS A 186 9.26 10.83 2.01
CA LYS A 186 8.93 12.21 2.34
C LYS A 186 8.77 12.33 3.85
N GLU A 187 9.48 13.26 4.48
CA GLU A 187 9.18 13.60 5.88
C GLU A 187 7.71 14.00 6.00
N ALA A 188 7.00 13.45 6.98
CA ALA A 188 5.59 13.72 7.21
C ALA A 188 5.43 14.28 8.61
N SER A 189 4.98 15.53 8.73
CA SER A 189 4.68 16.12 10.03
C SER A 189 3.40 15.51 10.62
N VAL A 190 3.18 15.70 11.93
CA VAL A 190 1.89 15.37 12.57
C VAL A 190 0.72 16.05 11.86
N ALA A 191 0.90 17.28 11.36
CA ALA A 191 -0.15 17.99 10.63
C ALA A 191 -0.45 17.34 9.27
N ASP A 192 0.57 16.85 8.56
CA ASP A 192 0.40 16.11 7.31
C ASP A 192 -0.36 14.81 7.57
N LEU A 193 0.09 14.01 8.54
CA LEU A 193 -0.57 12.76 8.92
C LEU A 193 -2.04 12.98 9.31
N LYS A 194 -2.33 14.03 10.09
CA LYS A 194 -3.70 14.42 10.44
C LYS A 194 -4.54 14.71 9.19
N ALA A 195 -3.99 15.44 8.21
CA ALA A 195 -4.66 15.74 6.96
C ALA A 195 -4.87 14.49 6.09
N LEU A 196 -3.91 13.56 6.06
CA LEU A 196 -4.01 12.30 5.34
C LEU A 196 -5.07 11.38 5.96
N ILE A 197 -5.08 11.22 7.30
CA ILE A 197 -6.07 10.41 8.02
C ILE A 197 -7.48 10.98 7.79
N ARG A 198 -7.64 12.31 7.80
CA ARG A 198 -8.94 12.95 7.55
C ARG A 198 -9.51 12.60 6.17
N LYS A 199 -8.70 12.24 5.17
CA LYS A 199 -9.21 11.77 3.87
C LYS A 199 -9.97 10.44 3.96
N LEU A 200 -9.84 9.68 5.05
CA LEU A 200 -10.61 8.46 5.31
C LEU A 200 -11.97 8.69 5.97
N MET A 201 -12.24 9.90 6.47
CA MET A 201 -13.54 10.26 7.02
C MET A 201 -14.59 10.43 5.93
#